data_AF-A0A2V3IU52-F1
#
_entry.id   AF-A0A2V3IU52-F1
#
_cell.length_a   1.000
_cell.length_b   1.000
_cell.length_c   1.000
_cell.angle_alpha   90.00
_cell.angle_beta   90.00
_cell.angle_gamma   90.00
#
_symmetry.space_group_name_H-M   'P 1'
#
loop_
_entity.id
_entity.type
_entity.pdbx_description
1 polymer ?
#
loop_
_entity_poly.entity_id
_entity_poly.type
_entity_poly.pdbx_seq_one_letter_code
_entity_poly.pdbx_strand_id
1 'polypeptide(L)'
;MEHITAFLTSVINVLFFKGTSIPLPSFMHSAAEFVTDVLTSDYFPLHIPYVDLYDHNLALAIIATALPPLVWNIIGPLEYYTKIPSRLSIRPIIGVYLSGAIIAALSVLRSALFIVAIRGQEKLSYFDTSMFHATGGFLAVWGVSMFLGAYYRLGIRGTYLGDYFGFLMDHKISAFPFSICNNPMYDGSSLMHLAEAIMERSPTGILLSLWLFFCYRFGCVLEEPFTSKLYAERDAQREAERLQKLAETKTS
;
A
#
# COMPACT_ATOMS: atom_id res chain seq x y z
N MET A 1 26.75 5.89 17.46
CA MET A 1 26.22 5.01 16.39
C MET A 1 25.60 3.74 16.97
N GLU A 2 26.21 3.07 17.94
CA GLU A 2 25.66 1.86 18.57
C GLU A 2 24.25 2.00 19.16
N HIS A 3 23.89 3.15 19.74
CA HIS A 3 22.53 3.37 20.26
C HIS A 3 21.45 3.49 19.17
N ILE A 4 21.81 3.99 17.98
CA ILE A 4 20.88 4.08 16.84
C ILE A 4 20.74 2.72 16.19
N THR A 5 21.84 1.97 16.06
CA THR A 5 21.81 0.59 15.58
C THR A 5 21.03 -0.30 16.54
N ALA A 6 21.21 -0.17 17.86
CA ALA A 6 20.43 -0.92 18.85
C ALA A 6 18.93 -0.56 18.84
N PHE A 7 18.59 0.72 18.65
CA PHE A 7 17.19 1.14 18.52
C PHE A 7 16.56 0.63 17.22
N LEU A 8 17.26 0.74 16.09
CA LEU A 8 16.80 0.20 14.81
C LEU A 8 16.72 -1.32 14.85
N THR A 9 17.70 -2.02 15.43
CA THR A 9 17.67 -3.47 15.63
C THR A 9 16.61 -3.90 16.63
N SER A 10 16.26 -3.08 17.63
CA SER A 10 15.15 -3.36 18.56
C SER A 10 13.79 -3.13 17.90
N VAL A 11 13.62 -2.07 17.12
CA VAL A 11 12.42 -1.81 16.33
C VAL A 11 12.26 -2.87 15.25
N ILE A 12 13.36 -3.26 14.60
CA ILE A 12 13.41 -4.37 13.65
C ILE A 12 13.14 -5.70 14.36
N ASN A 13 13.72 -6.02 15.52
CA ASN A 13 13.42 -7.29 16.20
C ASN A 13 11.97 -7.38 16.71
N VAL A 14 11.37 -6.24 17.08
CA VAL A 14 9.94 -6.14 17.41
C VAL A 14 9.06 -6.24 16.15
N LEU A 15 9.53 -5.76 14.99
CA LEU A 15 8.83 -5.85 13.70
C LEU A 15 9.09 -7.17 12.94
N PHE A 16 10.16 -7.90 13.27
CA PHE A 16 10.68 -9.09 12.58
C PHE A 16 10.80 -10.29 13.55
N PHE A 17 9.75 -10.47 14.36
CA PHE A 17 9.35 -11.64 15.15
C PHE A 17 10.23 -12.90 14.97
N LYS A 18 11.30 -13.02 15.75
CA LYS A 18 11.92 -14.32 16.00
C LYS A 18 11.09 -15.06 17.05
N GLY A 19 10.13 -15.87 16.58
CA GLY A 19 9.51 -16.93 17.38
C GLY A 19 8.28 -16.57 18.21
N THR A 20 7.71 -15.37 18.10
CA THR A 20 6.43 -15.01 18.70
C THR A 20 5.37 -14.83 17.62
N SER A 21 4.27 -15.57 17.70
CA SER A 21 3.12 -15.42 16.81
C SER A 21 2.61 -13.98 16.89
N ILE A 22 2.51 -13.29 15.74
CA ILE A 22 1.90 -11.96 15.68
C ILE A 22 0.46 -12.12 16.21
N PRO A 23 0.07 -11.42 17.30
CA PRO A 23 -1.30 -11.51 17.80
C PRO A 23 -2.22 -10.86 16.76
N LEU A 24 -3.01 -11.69 16.06
CA LEU A 24 -3.95 -11.24 15.07
C LEU A 24 -5.39 -11.34 15.60
N PRO A 25 -6.30 -10.45 15.16
CA PRO A 25 -7.72 -10.62 15.42
C PRO A 25 -8.23 -11.97 14.92
N SER A 26 -9.21 -12.56 15.61
CA SER A 26 -9.76 -13.88 15.26
C SER A 26 -10.28 -13.94 13.81
N PHE A 27 -10.87 -12.85 13.31
CA PHE A 27 -11.37 -12.80 11.93
C PHE A 27 -10.25 -13.01 10.89
N MET A 28 -9.01 -12.62 11.18
CA MET A 28 -7.87 -12.85 10.28
C MET A 28 -7.54 -14.34 10.17
N HIS A 29 -7.64 -15.07 11.29
CA HIS A 29 -7.44 -16.51 11.30
C HIS A 29 -8.56 -17.22 10.53
N SER A 30 -9.83 -16.87 10.77
CA SER A 30 -10.96 -17.45 10.04
C SER A 30 -10.92 -17.13 8.54
N ALA A 31 -10.51 -15.91 8.17
CA ALA A 31 -10.32 -15.55 6.77
C ALA A 31 -9.16 -16.33 6.15
N ALA A 32 -8.08 -16.57 6.90
CA ALA A 32 -6.95 -17.37 6.44
C ALA A 32 -7.34 -18.83 6.23
N GLU A 33 -8.11 -19.43 7.15
CA GLU A 33 -8.69 -20.76 6.98
C GLU A 33 -9.52 -20.83 5.69
N PHE A 34 -10.42 -19.86 5.47
CA PHE A 34 -11.20 -19.79 4.22
C PHE A 34 -10.31 -19.69 2.96
N VAL A 35 -9.27 -18.86 3.00
CA VAL A 35 -8.33 -18.73 1.86
C VAL A 35 -7.59 -20.03 1.62
N THR A 36 -7.10 -20.70 2.67
CA THR A 36 -6.45 -22.01 2.56
C THR A 36 -7.41 -23.04 1.98
N ASP A 37 -8.65 -23.10 2.46
CA ASP A 37 -9.67 -24.02 1.93
C ASP A 37 -9.90 -23.78 0.42
N VAL A 38 -10.00 -22.52 0.00
CA VAL A 38 -10.14 -22.18 -1.43
C VAL A 38 -8.93 -22.61 -2.25
N LEU A 39 -7.71 -22.27 -1.80
CA LEU A 39 -6.46 -22.55 -2.52
C LEU A 39 -6.15 -24.05 -2.61
N THR A 40 -6.63 -24.83 -1.65
CA THR A 40 -6.38 -26.28 -1.57
C THR A 40 -7.56 -27.12 -2.05
N SER A 41 -8.68 -26.50 -2.42
CA SER A 41 -9.86 -27.22 -2.92
C SER A 41 -9.56 -27.92 -4.24
N ASP A 42 -10.25 -29.03 -4.49
CA ASP A 42 -10.20 -29.76 -5.77
C ASP A 42 -10.61 -28.90 -6.99
N TYR A 43 -11.28 -27.77 -6.74
CA TYR A 43 -11.71 -26.82 -7.77
C TYR A 43 -10.65 -25.77 -8.11
N PHE A 44 -9.59 -25.62 -7.31
CA PHE A 44 -8.50 -24.71 -7.62
C PHE A 44 -7.52 -25.40 -8.58
N PRO A 45 -7.46 -25.00 -9.86
CA PRO A 45 -6.81 -25.80 -10.90
C PRO A 45 -5.27 -25.65 -10.92
N LEU A 46 -4.70 -24.85 -10.01
CA LEU A 46 -3.31 -24.42 -10.07
C LEU A 46 -2.46 -25.17 -9.04
N HIS A 47 -1.74 -26.18 -9.52
CA HIS A 47 -0.61 -26.73 -8.77
C HIS A 47 0.62 -25.85 -9.01
N ILE A 48 1.11 -25.20 -7.94
CA ILE A 48 2.23 -24.27 -8.02
C ILE A 48 3.47 -24.96 -7.42
N PRO A 49 4.47 -25.34 -8.24
CA PRO A 49 5.68 -25.97 -7.72
C PRO A 49 6.40 -25.04 -6.74
N TYR A 50 7.00 -25.61 -5.68
CA TYR A 50 7.81 -24.90 -4.68
C TYR A 50 7.05 -23.85 -3.86
N VAL A 51 5.71 -23.98 -3.80
CA VAL A 51 4.83 -23.12 -3.00
C VAL A 51 3.85 -24.02 -2.26
N ASP A 52 3.91 -23.99 -0.94
CA ASP A 52 2.98 -24.70 -0.07
C ASP A 52 1.71 -23.85 0.12
N LEU A 53 0.62 -24.26 -0.54
CA LEU A 53 -0.68 -23.61 -0.45
C LEU A 53 -1.42 -23.92 0.87
N TYR A 54 -0.98 -24.93 1.63
CA TYR A 54 -1.55 -25.26 2.94
C TYR A 54 -0.99 -24.40 4.08
N ASP A 55 0.10 -23.65 3.83
CA ASP A 55 0.73 -22.81 4.84
C ASP A 55 -0.17 -21.66 5.29
N HIS A 56 -0.55 -21.69 6.56
CA HIS A 56 -1.38 -20.67 7.19
C HIS A 56 -0.77 -19.26 7.09
N ASN A 57 0.56 -19.14 7.12
CA ASN A 57 1.22 -17.84 7.02
C ASN A 57 1.09 -17.24 5.61
N LEU A 58 1.08 -18.07 4.57
CA LEU A 58 0.81 -17.64 3.21
C LEU A 58 -0.60 -17.05 3.10
N ALA A 59 -1.62 -17.75 3.61
CA ALA A 59 -2.99 -17.26 3.62
C ALA A 59 -3.13 -15.92 4.36
N LEU A 60 -2.49 -15.79 5.53
CA LEU A 60 -2.43 -14.53 6.29
C LEU A 60 -1.76 -13.40 5.48
N ALA A 61 -0.66 -13.68 4.79
CA ALA A 61 0.03 -12.70 3.95
C ALA A 61 -0.83 -12.25 2.76
N ILE A 62 -1.58 -13.16 2.13
CA ILE A 62 -2.52 -12.85 1.03
C ILE A 62 -3.59 -11.87 1.52
N ILE A 63 -4.22 -12.14 2.65
CA ILE A 63 -5.28 -11.30 3.22
C ILE A 63 -4.73 -9.95 3.62
N ALA A 64 -3.63 -9.93 4.38
CA ALA A 64 -3.01 -8.70 4.83
C ALA A 64 -2.56 -7.82 3.64
N THR A 65 -2.24 -8.42 2.50
CA THR A 65 -1.90 -7.70 1.25
C THR A 65 -3.08 -7.00 0.61
N ALA A 66 -4.27 -7.61 0.65
CA ALA A 66 -5.48 -6.99 0.13
C ALA A 66 -6.08 -5.92 1.06
N LEU A 67 -5.83 -6.03 2.38
CA LEU A 67 -6.49 -5.17 3.37
C LEU A 67 -6.22 -3.67 3.20
N PRO A 68 -4.97 -3.17 3.07
CA PRO A 68 -4.74 -1.74 2.95
C PRO A 68 -5.50 -1.13 1.76
N PRO A 69 -5.40 -1.67 0.52
CA PRO A 69 -6.16 -1.15 -0.62
C PRO A 69 -7.66 -1.07 -0.42
N LEU A 70 -8.24 -2.10 0.20
CA LEU A 70 -9.66 -2.11 0.52
C LEU A 70 -10.01 -1.02 1.54
N VAL A 71 -9.21 -0.87 2.59
CA VAL A 71 -9.47 0.09 3.66
C VAL A 71 -9.46 1.53 3.14
N TRP A 72 -8.49 1.94 2.33
CA TRP A 72 -8.48 3.32 1.84
C TRP A 72 -9.56 3.59 0.79
N ASN A 73 -9.89 2.59 -0.05
CA ASN A 73 -11.01 2.67 -0.99
C ASN A 73 -12.39 2.64 -0.31
N ILE A 74 -12.47 2.26 0.97
CA ILE A 74 -13.68 2.41 1.79
C ILE A 74 -13.69 3.77 2.49
N ILE A 75 -12.60 4.12 3.19
CA ILE A 75 -12.52 5.34 4.00
C ILE A 75 -12.71 6.60 3.15
N GLY A 76 -12.06 6.66 1.97
CA GLY A 76 -12.14 7.85 1.10
C GLY A 76 -13.57 8.16 0.68
N PRO A 77 -14.25 7.26 -0.05
CA PRO A 77 -15.65 7.46 -0.42
C PRO A 77 -16.57 7.66 0.77
N LEU A 78 -16.35 6.95 1.89
CA LEU A 78 -17.13 7.16 3.12
C LEU A 78 -17.01 8.60 3.61
N GLU A 79 -15.80 9.16 3.67
CA GLU A 79 -15.58 10.57 4.01
C GLU A 79 -16.25 11.50 3.00
N TYR A 80 -16.13 11.23 1.71
CA TYR A 80 -16.74 12.10 0.70
C TYR A 80 -18.27 12.15 0.81
N TYR A 81 -18.94 10.99 0.88
CA TYR A 81 -20.41 10.93 0.85
C TYR A 81 -21.07 11.23 2.20
N THR A 82 -20.42 10.87 3.31
CA THR A 82 -21.09 10.92 4.63
C THR A 82 -20.42 11.85 5.64
N LYS A 83 -19.16 12.23 5.41
CA LYS A 83 -18.32 12.99 6.35
C LYS A 83 -18.21 12.33 7.73
N ILE A 84 -18.48 11.03 7.84
CA ILE A 84 -18.40 10.29 9.11
C ILE A 84 -16.97 10.33 9.69
N PRO A 85 -15.90 9.97 8.94
CA PRO A 85 -14.53 10.03 9.45
C PRO A 85 -14.14 11.39 10.02
N SER A 86 -14.42 12.49 9.30
CA SER A 86 -14.08 13.84 9.79
C SER A 86 -14.94 14.29 10.98
N ARG A 87 -16.22 13.89 11.05
CA ARG A 87 -17.09 14.16 12.20
C ARG A 87 -16.63 13.43 13.46
N LEU A 88 -16.30 12.14 13.34
CA LEU A 88 -15.76 11.35 14.46
C LEU A 88 -14.41 11.89 14.93
N SER A 89 -13.60 12.39 13.99
CA SER A 89 -12.29 12.96 14.28
C SER A 89 -12.33 14.43 14.72
N ILE A 90 -13.53 15.02 14.86
CA ILE A 90 -13.80 16.45 15.16
C ILE A 90 -13.38 17.41 14.03
N ARG A 91 -12.23 17.17 13.38
CA ARG A 91 -11.68 18.00 12.31
C ARG A 91 -11.25 17.12 11.13
N PRO A 92 -11.47 17.57 9.87
CA PRO A 92 -11.04 16.83 8.68
C PRO A 92 -9.55 16.47 8.68
N ILE A 93 -8.69 17.40 9.12
CA ILE A 93 -7.25 17.17 9.17
C ILE A 93 -6.86 16.04 10.14
N ILE A 94 -7.57 15.91 11.27
CA ILE A 94 -7.32 14.81 12.21
C ILE A 94 -7.77 13.50 11.56
N GLY A 95 -8.88 13.51 10.84
CA GLY A 95 -9.35 12.38 10.03
C GLY A 95 -8.27 11.89 9.06
N VAL A 96 -7.64 12.78 8.29
CA VAL A 96 -6.53 12.44 7.38
C VAL A 96 -5.39 11.74 8.12
N TYR A 97 -4.94 12.28 9.25
CA TYR A 97 -3.84 11.67 10.01
C TYR A 97 -4.22 10.33 10.64
N LEU A 98 -5.45 10.17 11.14
CA LEU A 98 -5.94 8.91 11.67
C LEU A 98 -6.09 7.85 10.58
N SER A 99 -6.68 8.20 9.44
CA SER A 99 -6.75 7.32 8.27
C SER A 99 -5.36 6.92 7.80
N GLY A 100 -4.42 7.87 7.73
CA GLY A 100 -3.04 7.59 7.39
C GLY A 100 -2.33 6.65 8.37
N ALA A 101 -2.54 6.84 9.68
CA ALA A 101 -2.01 5.96 10.71
C ALA A 101 -2.55 4.53 10.57
N ILE A 102 -3.86 4.37 10.31
CA ILE A 102 -4.50 3.06 10.08
C ILE A 102 -3.91 2.39 8.83
N ILE A 103 -3.87 3.09 7.69
CA ILE A 103 -3.35 2.54 6.42
C ILE A 103 -1.86 2.18 6.56
N ALA A 104 -1.07 3.02 7.21
CA ALA A 104 0.35 2.75 7.48
C ALA A 104 0.53 1.52 8.38
N ALA A 105 -0.25 1.40 9.46
CA ALA A 105 -0.19 0.26 10.37
C ALA A 105 -0.54 -1.06 9.65
N LEU A 106 -1.59 -1.06 8.83
CA LEU A 106 -1.96 -2.20 8.00
C LEU A 106 -0.85 -2.55 6.98
N SER A 107 -0.21 -1.54 6.40
CA SER A 107 0.90 -1.74 5.46
C SER A 107 2.14 -2.33 6.14
N VAL A 108 2.43 -1.94 7.40
CA VAL A 108 3.48 -2.53 8.22
C VAL A 108 3.14 -3.99 8.56
N LEU A 109 1.92 -4.25 9.02
CA LEU A 109 1.44 -5.60 9.32
C LEU A 109 1.56 -6.52 8.11
N ARG A 110 1.13 -6.05 6.93
CA ARG A 110 1.32 -6.78 5.67
C ARG A 110 2.78 -7.11 5.44
N SER A 111 3.70 -6.14 5.52
CA SER A 111 5.13 -6.43 5.30
C SER A 111 5.68 -7.46 6.28
N ALA A 112 5.26 -7.42 7.55
CA ALA A 112 5.67 -8.41 8.53
C ALA A 112 5.18 -9.82 8.14
N LEU A 113 3.89 -9.97 7.80
CA LEU A 113 3.31 -11.25 7.40
C LEU A 113 3.88 -11.76 6.07
N PHE A 114 4.15 -10.86 5.11
CA PHE A 114 4.84 -11.19 3.87
C PHE A 114 6.20 -11.83 4.17
N ILE A 115 7.01 -11.22 5.03
CA ILE A 115 8.35 -11.71 5.35
C ILE A 115 8.30 -13.04 6.11
N VAL A 116 7.33 -13.20 7.03
CA VAL A 116 7.10 -14.47 7.73
C VAL A 116 6.75 -15.58 6.73
N ALA A 117 5.83 -15.33 5.79
CA ALA A 117 5.42 -16.31 4.79
C ALA A 117 6.59 -16.72 3.87
N ILE A 118 7.30 -15.77 3.27
CA ILE A 118 8.36 -16.09 2.29
C ILE A 118 9.56 -16.81 2.91
N ARG A 119 9.85 -16.56 4.21
CA ARG A 119 10.94 -17.20 4.94
C ARG A 119 10.59 -18.59 5.44
N GLY A 120 9.29 -18.87 5.65
CA GLY A 120 8.77 -20.17 6.07
C GLY A 120 8.63 -21.18 4.94
N GLN A 121 8.71 -20.73 3.69
CA GLN A 121 8.51 -21.55 2.49
C GLN A 121 9.84 -22.01 1.86
N GLU A 122 9.73 -22.92 0.87
CA GLU A 122 10.89 -23.46 0.15
C GLU A 122 11.65 -22.36 -0.61
N LYS A 123 13.00 -22.46 -0.61
CA LYS A 123 13.89 -21.50 -1.28
C LYS A 123 14.54 -22.16 -2.48
N LEU A 124 14.61 -21.44 -3.61
CA LEU A 124 15.26 -21.94 -4.82
C LEU A 124 16.71 -21.48 -4.90
N SER A 125 17.63 -22.44 -4.92
CA SER A 125 19.07 -22.19 -5.11
C SER A 125 19.39 -21.50 -6.44
N TYR A 126 18.52 -21.62 -7.45
CA TYR A 126 18.66 -20.91 -8.73
C TYR A 126 18.73 -19.38 -8.57
N PHE A 127 18.05 -18.83 -7.56
CA PHE A 127 18.12 -17.39 -7.25
C PHE A 127 19.41 -17.00 -6.53
N ASP A 128 20.26 -17.95 -6.14
CA ASP A 128 21.54 -17.68 -5.47
C ASP A 128 22.69 -17.43 -6.45
N THR A 129 22.49 -16.47 -7.36
CA THR A 129 23.51 -16.04 -8.30
C THR A 129 23.72 -14.54 -8.21
N SER A 130 24.93 -14.07 -8.54
CA SER A 130 25.25 -12.64 -8.52
C SER A 130 24.30 -11.79 -9.37
N MET A 131 23.73 -12.36 -10.44
CA MET A 131 22.75 -11.70 -11.29
C MET A 131 21.44 -11.41 -10.55
N PHE A 132 20.91 -12.38 -9.80
CA PHE A 132 19.68 -12.21 -9.02
C PHE A 132 19.88 -11.27 -7.83
N HIS A 133 21.02 -11.38 -7.13
CA HIS A 133 21.39 -10.42 -6.08
C HIS A 133 21.50 -8.99 -6.62
N ALA A 134 22.14 -8.80 -7.78
CA ALA A 134 22.21 -7.49 -8.43
C ALA A 134 20.82 -6.97 -8.86
N THR A 135 19.97 -7.86 -9.40
CA THR A 135 18.61 -7.53 -9.81
C THR A 135 17.76 -7.10 -8.61
N GLY A 136 17.77 -7.88 -7.52
CA GLY A 136 17.07 -7.53 -6.29
C GLY A 136 17.56 -6.19 -5.72
N GLY A 137 18.87 -5.95 -5.73
CA GLY A 137 19.46 -4.71 -5.23
C GLY A 137 19.01 -3.49 -6.05
N PHE A 138 19.01 -3.62 -7.37
CA PHE A 138 18.51 -2.59 -8.27
C PHE A 138 17.02 -2.31 -8.02
N LEU A 139 16.18 -3.35 -7.96
CA LEU A 139 14.75 -3.22 -7.72
C LEU A 139 14.45 -2.57 -6.36
N ALA A 140 15.22 -2.89 -5.32
CA ALA A 140 15.08 -2.27 -4.00
C ALA A 140 15.39 -0.77 -4.05
N VAL A 141 16.52 -0.38 -4.65
CA VAL A 141 16.92 1.04 -4.76
C VAL A 141 15.91 1.81 -5.61
N TRP A 142 15.49 1.25 -6.74
CA TRP A 142 14.51 1.89 -7.61
C TRP A 142 13.15 2.03 -6.94
N GLY A 143 12.67 0.96 -6.30
CA GLY A 143 11.41 0.94 -5.58
C GLY A 143 11.36 1.93 -4.43
N VAL A 144 12.40 1.98 -3.60
CA VAL A 144 12.52 2.96 -2.50
C VAL A 144 12.57 4.39 -3.04
N SER A 145 13.28 4.63 -4.14
CA SER A 145 13.36 5.95 -4.77
C SER A 145 12.00 6.44 -5.27
N MET A 146 11.21 5.55 -5.89
CA MET A 146 9.84 5.86 -6.32
C MET A 146 8.91 6.08 -5.13
N PHE A 147 8.98 5.22 -4.12
CA PHE A 147 8.13 5.31 -2.93
C PHE A 147 8.41 6.58 -2.13
N LEU A 148 9.65 6.80 -1.71
CA LEU A 148 10.03 7.98 -0.92
C LEU A 148 9.92 9.27 -1.73
N GLY A 149 10.25 9.23 -3.04
CA GLY A 149 10.06 10.36 -3.92
C GLY A 149 8.58 10.78 -4.02
N ALA A 150 7.67 9.81 -4.12
CA ALA A 150 6.23 10.08 -4.12
C ALA A 150 5.77 10.69 -2.79
N TYR A 151 6.17 10.09 -1.66
CA TYR A 151 5.87 10.61 -0.32
C TYR A 151 6.41 12.02 -0.11
N TYR A 152 7.63 12.32 -0.56
CA TYR A 152 8.23 13.64 -0.43
C TYR A 152 7.42 14.69 -1.20
N ARG A 153 6.96 14.35 -2.40
CA ARG A 153 6.17 15.23 -3.27
C ARG A 153 4.75 15.44 -2.75
N LEU A 154 4.08 14.36 -2.32
CA LEU A 154 2.69 14.41 -1.89
C LEU A 154 2.52 14.91 -0.44
N GLY A 155 3.52 14.66 0.40
CA GLY A 155 3.39 14.76 1.85
C GLY A 155 2.32 13.82 2.41
N ILE A 156 2.10 13.89 3.73
CA ILE A 156 1.14 13.00 4.42
C ILE A 156 -0.28 13.20 3.88
N ARG A 157 -0.70 14.47 3.67
CA ARG A 157 -2.06 14.79 3.21
C ARG A 157 -2.33 14.25 1.80
N GLY A 158 -1.41 14.48 0.86
CA GLY A 158 -1.57 13.96 -0.49
C GLY A 158 -1.45 12.44 -0.58
N THR A 159 -0.80 11.81 0.39
CA THR A 159 -0.61 10.35 0.42
C THR A 159 -1.78 9.61 1.05
N TYR A 160 -2.39 10.16 2.09
CA TYR A 160 -3.40 9.46 2.89
C TYR A 160 -4.79 10.12 2.77
N LEU A 161 -5.37 10.06 1.56
CA LEU A 161 -6.76 10.44 1.26
C LEU A 161 -7.10 11.92 1.49
N GLY A 162 -6.13 12.82 1.57
CA GLY A 162 -6.38 14.23 1.89
C GLY A 162 -7.34 14.91 0.93
N ASP A 163 -7.35 14.51 -0.34
CA ASP A 163 -8.31 14.96 -1.36
C ASP A 163 -9.77 14.66 -0.97
N TYR A 164 -10.09 13.47 -0.45
CA TYR A 164 -11.43 13.13 0.06
C TYR A 164 -11.87 14.00 1.24
N PHE A 165 -10.90 14.42 2.07
CA PHE A 165 -11.11 15.35 3.19
C PHE A 165 -11.09 16.84 2.78
N GLY A 166 -10.99 17.14 1.47
CA GLY A 166 -11.01 18.49 0.93
C GLY A 166 -9.65 19.19 0.84
N PHE A 167 -8.55 18.49 1.11
CA PHE A 167 -7.18 19.00 0.97
C PHE A 167 -6.59 18.64 -0.41
N LEU A 168 -7.15 19.21 -1.47
CA LEU A 168 -6.64 19.02 -2.84
C LEU A 168 -5.36 19.83 -3.08
N MET A 169 -4.44 19.29 -3.88
CA MET A 169 -3.23 20.00 -4.32
C MET A 169 -3.53 20.95 -5.46
N ASP A 170 -2.94 22.14 -5.50
CA ASP A 170 -3.26 23.12 -6.55
C ASP A 170 -3.09 22.58 -7.98
N HIS A 171 -2.08 21.76 -8.22
CA HIS A 171 -1.82 21.11 -9.49
C HIS A 171 -1.38 19.65 -9.29
N LYS A 172 -1.63 18.82 -10.31
CA LYS A 172 -1.10 17.46 -10.35
C LYS A 172 0.42 17.51 -10.44
N ILE A 173 1.10 16.72 -9.60
CA ILE A 173 2.55 16.64 -9.60
C ILE A 173 3.01 15.90 -10.85
N SER A 174 3.90 16.52 -11.63
CA SER A 174 4.47 15.96 -12.85
C SER A 174 5.98 15.71 -12.77
N ALA A 175 6.63 16.13 -11.68
CA ALA A 175 8.05 15.88 -11.44
C ALA A 175 8.30 14.44 -10.99
N PHE A 176 9.55 13.98 -11.09
CA PHE A 176 9.95 12.65 -10.59
C PHE A 176 9.46 12.45 -9.14
N PRO A 177 8.87 11.27 -8.82
CA PRO A 177 8.71 10.09 -9.69
C PRO A 177 7.43 10.06 -10.54
N PHE A 178 6.54 11.04 -10.41
CA PHE A 178 5.28 11.13 -11.18
C PHE A 178 5.49 11.42 -12.67
N SER A 179 6.69 11.85 -13.08
CA SER A 179 7.07 11.97 -14.49
C SER A 179 7.23 10.62 -15.20
N ILE A 180 7.38 9.52 -14.44
CA ILE A 180 7.65 8.17 -14.98
C ILE A 180 6.37 7.34 -15.01
N CYS A 181 5.58 7.37 -13.94
CA CYS A 181 4.31 6.66 -13.85
C CYS A 181 3.30 7.42 -12.99
N ASN A 182 2.02 7.06 -13.10
CA ASN A 182 0.93 7.76 -12.40
C ASN A 182 0.92 7.49 -10.89
N ASN A 183 1.29 6.28 -10.47
CA ASN A 183 1.20 5.85 -9.07
C ASN A 183 2.54 5.31 -8.54
N PRO A 184 3.58 6.14 -8.48
CA PRO A 184 4.94 5.70 -8.16
C PRO A 184 5.09 5.11 -6.75
N MET A 185 4.21 5.48 -5.82
CA MET A 185 4.18 4.89 -4.49
C MET A 185 3.78 3.41 -4.51
N TYR A 186 2.73 3.06 -5.25
CA TYR A 186 2.26 1.69 -5.36
C TYR A 186 3.26 0.84 -6.14
N ASP A 187 3.75 1.36 -7.27
CA ASP A 187 4.76 0.69 -8.10
C ASP A 187 6.05 0.48 -7.32
N GLY A 188 6.50 1.51 -6.59
CA GLY A 188 7.69 1.45 -5.74
C GLY A 188 7.57 0.39 -4.65
N SER A 189 6.42 0.34 -3.97
CA SER A 189 6.13 -0.70 -2.97
C SER A 189 6.13 -2.11 -3.58
N SER A 190 5.51 -2.32 -4.74
CA SER A 190 5.55 -3.61 -5.44
C SER A 190 6.98 -4.05 -5.79
N LEU A 191 7.80 -3.12 -6.29
CA LEU A 191 9.20 -3.36 -6.62
C LEU A 191 10.03 -3.73 -5.38
N MET A 192 9.78 -3.07 -4.25
CA MET A 192 10.44 -3.39 -2.98
C MET A 192 10.10 -4.80 -2.48
N HIS A 193 8.85 -5.25 -2.60
CA HIS A 193 8.46 -6.61 -2.21
C HIS A 193 9.02 -7.65 -3.17
N LEU A 194 9.05 -7.35 -4.47
CA LEU A 194 9.69 -8.20 -5.47
C LEU A 194 11.19 -8.34 -5.22
N ALA A 195 11.85 -7.24 -4.86
CA ALA A 195 13.26 -7.25 -4.48
C ALA A 195 13.50 -8.16 -3.26
N GLU A 196 12.69 -8.02 -2.21
CA GLU A 196 12.77 -8.87 -1.01
C GLU A 196 12.58 -10.35 -1.36
N ALA A 197 11.61 -10.68 -2.21
CA ALA A 197 11.36 -12.05 -2.66
C ALA A 197 12.56 -12.66 -3.39
N ILE A 198 13.22 -11.88 -4.26
CA ILE A 198 14.42 -12.32 -4.98
C ILE A 198 15.59 -12.52 -4.00
N MET A 199 15.80 -11.57 -3.08
CA MET A 199 16.85 -11.64 -2.06
C MET A 199 16.67 -12.83 -1.10
N GLU A 200 15.43 -13.17 -0.75
CA GLU A 200 15.10 -14.35 0.05
C GLU A 200 15.04 -15.65 -0.76
N ARG A 201 15.24 -15.58 -2.09
CA ARG A 201 15.19 -16.71 -3.03
C ARG A 201 13.85 -17.47 -2.97
N SER A 202 12.75 -16.73 -2.76
CA SER A 202 11.44 -17.30 -2.44
C SER A 202 10.46 -17.21 -3.63
N PRO A 203 10.07 -18.33 -4.26
CA PRO A 203 9.00 -18.36 -5.28
C PRO A 203 7.67 -17.84 -4.74
N THR A 204 7.34 -18.22 -3.50
CA THR A 204 6.17 -17.72 -2.77
C THR A 204 6.19 -16.20 -2.68
N GLY A 205 7.36 -15.61 -2.43
CA GLY A 205 7.53 -14.16 -2.42
C GLY A 205 7.29 -13.50 -3.77
N ILE A 206 7.69 -14.14 -4.87
CA ILE A 206 7.44 -13.62 -6.22
C ILE A 206 5.93 -13.57 -6.48
N LEU A 207 5.20 -14.63 -6.13
CA LEU A 207 3.74 -14.68 -6.28
C LEU A 207 3.03 -13.68 -5.36
N LEU A 208 3.45 -13.56 -4.10
CA LEU A 208 2.91 -12.57 -3.18
C LEU A 208 3.19 -11.13 -3.65
N SER A 209 4.34 -10.88 -4.28
CA SER A 209 4.66 -9.57 -4.85
C SER A 209 3.78 -9.25 -6.06
N LEU A 210 3.49 -10.26 -6.88
CA LEU A 210 2.54 -10.14 -7.99
C LEU A 210 1.11 -9.91 -7.49
N TRP A 211 0.70 -10.62 -6.44
CA TRP A 211 -0.57 -10.40 -5.76
C TRP A 211 -0.69 -8.97 -5.23
N LEU A 212 0.34 -8.47 -4.53
CA LEU A 212 0.41 -7.08 -4.07
C LEU A 212 0.24 -6.09 -5.21
N PHE A 213 0.94 -6.31 -6.34
CA PHE A 213 0.80 -5.48 -7.53
C PHE A 213 -0.66 -5.46 -8.03
N PHE A 214 -1.32 -6.61 -8.12
CA PHE A 214 -2.72 -6.68 -8.51
C PHE A 214 -3.67 -5.97 -7.53
N CYS A 215 -3.48 -6.15 -6.22
CA CYS A 215 -4.26 -5.44 -5.21
C CYS A 215 -4.12 -3.91 -5.37
N TYR A 216 -2.92 -3.41 -5.64
CA TYR A 216 -2.73 -2.00 -5.92
C TYR A 216 -3.40 -1.55 -7.20
N ARG A 217 -3.29 -2.31 -8.30
CA ARG A 217 -4.00 -1.95 -9.55
C ARG A 217 -5.50 -1.93 -9.37
N PHE A 218 -6.06 -2.91 -8.67
CA PHE A 218 -7.47 -2.92 -8.34
C PHE A 218 -7.85 -1.69 -7.51
N GLY A 219 -7.05 -1.34 -6.50
CA GLY A 219 -7.24 -0.11 -5.73
C GLY A 219 -7.23 1.15 -6.60
N CYS A 220 -6.28 1.27 -7.52
CA CYS A 220 -6.21 2.41 -8.45
C CYS A 220 -7.44 2.52 -9.36
N VAL A 221 -7.99 1.40 -9.85
CA VAL A 221 -9.18 1.40 -10.71
C VAL A 221 -10.38 2.04 -10.00
N LEU A 222 -10.47 1.91 -8.68
CA LEU A 222 -11.51 2.52 -7.85
C LEU A 222 -11.18 3.97 -7.47
N GLU A 223 -9.93 4.23 -7.10
CA GLU A 223 -9.44 5.51 -6.58
C GLU A 223 -9.30 6.59 -7.68
N GLU A 224 -8.66 6.27 -8.81
CA GLU A 224 -8.30 7.27 -9.83
C GLU A 224 -9.49 8.02 -10.45
N PRO A 225 -10.62 7.37 -10.81
CA PRO A 225 -11.78 8.08 -11.31
C PRO A 225 -12.35 9.04 -10.26
N PHE A 226 -12.27 8.65 -8.98
CA PHE A 226 -12.76 9.44 -7.87
C PHE A 226 -11.90 10.68 -7.64
N THR A 227 -10.59 10.52 -7.56
CA THR A 227 -9.65 11.65 -7.46
C THR A 227 -9.83 12.59 -8.65
N SER A 228 -9.93 12.07 -9.87
CA SER A 228 -10.16 12.89 -11.07
C SER A 228 -11.44 13.72 -10.97
N LYS A 229 -12.53 13.12 -10.46
CA LYS A 229 -13.79 13.81 -10.20
C LYS A 229 -13.62 14.94 -9.18
N LEU A 230 -12.94 14.69 -8.06
CA LEU A 230 -12.70 15.70 -7.01
C LEU A 230 -11.97 16.93 -7.55
N TYR A 231 -10.93 16.71 -8.36
CA TYR A 231 -10.17 17.80 -8.98
C TYR A 231 -11.02 18.58 -10.01
N ALA A 232 -11.84 17.88 -10.81
CA ALA A 232 -12.74 18.52 -11.77
C ALA A 232 -13.81 19.38 -11.08
N GLU A 233 -14.41 18.91 -9.99
CA GLU A 233 -15.39 19.67 -9.20
C GLU A 233 -14.77 20.93 -8.61
N ARG A 234 -13.55 20.85 -8.07
CA ARG A 234 -12.82 22.00 -7.55
C ARG A 234 -12.53 23.03 -8.64
N ASP A 235 -12.07 22.59 -9.81
CA ASP A 235 -11.72 23.50 -10.90
C ASP A 235 -12.96 24.23 -11.44
N ALA A 236 -14.10 23.54 -11.51
CA ALA A 236 -15.39 24.16 -11.84
C ALA A 236 -15.84 25.20 -10.79
N GLN A 237 -15.67 24.91 -9.50
CA GLN A 237 -15.97 25.86 -8.42
C GLN A 237 -15.08 27.12 -8.50
N ARG A 238 -13.77 26.94 -8.71
CA ARG A 238 -12.82 28.06 -8.86
C ARG A 238 -13.18 28.96 -10.04
N GLU A 239 -13.59 28.39 -11.17
CA GLU A 239 -14.00 29.18 -12.33
C GLU A 239 -15.31 29.92 -12.08
N ALA A 240 -16.29 29.29 -11.43
CA ALA A 240 -17.53 29.96 -11.04
C ALA A 240 -17.28 31.17 -10.10
N GLU A 241 -16.43 31.00 -9.09
CA GLU A 241 -16.03 32.08 -8.18
C GLU A 241 -15.29 33.21 -8.91
N ARG A 242 -14.44 32.87 -9.88
CA ARG A 242 -13.73 33.85 -10.72
C ARG A 242 -14.72 34.68 -11.55
N LEU A 243 -15.68 34.02 -12.21
CA LEU A 243 -16.70 34.69 -13.02
C LEU A 243 -17.59 35.60 -12.17
N GLN A 244 -17.95 35.16 -10.96
CA GLN A 244 -18.71 35.98 -10.02
C GLN A 244 -17.95 37.26 -9.64
N LYS A 245 -16.67 37.15 -9.25
CA LYS A 245 -15.83 38.31 -8.93
C LYS A 245 -15.68 39.28 -10.10
N LEU A 246 -15.56 38.76 -11.32
CA LEU A 246 -15.51 39.59 -12.54
C LEU A 246 -16.82 40.31 -12.82
N ALA A 247 -17.96 39.69 -12.52
CA ALA A 247 -19.27 40.32 -12.65
C ALA A 247 -19.43 41.46 -11.62
N GLU A 248 -19.06 41.21 -10.35
CA GLU A 248 -19.12 42.21 -9.27
C GLU A 248 -18.24 43.44 -9.56
N THR A 249 -17.03 43.22 -10.10
CA THR A 249 -16.10 44.31 -10.47
C THR A 249 -16.59 45.15 -11.65
N LYS A 250 -17.40 44.58 -12.55
CA LYS A 250 -18.00 45.33 -13.68
C LYS A 250 -19.22 46.17 -13.27
N THR A 251 -19.81 45.87 -12.11
CA THR A 251 -20.97 46.58 -11.57
C THR A 251 -20.63 47.68 -10.55
N SER A 252 -19.36 47.78 -10.13
CA SER A 252 -18.82 48.86 -9.27
C SER A 252 -18.14 49.94 -10.09
#